data_AF-A0A9W8MR60-F1
#
_entry.id   AF-A0A9W8MR60-F1
#
_cell.length_a   1.000
_cell.length_b   1.000
_cell.length_c   1.000
_cell.angle_alpha   90.00
_cell.angle_beta   90.00
_cell.angle_gamma   90.00
#
_symmetry.space_group_name_H-M   'P 1'
#
loop_
_entity.id
_entity.type
_entity.pdbx_description
1 polymer ?
#
loop_
_entity_poly.entity_id
_entity_poly.type
_entity_poly.pdbx_seq_one_letter_code
_entity_poly.pdbx_strand_id
1 'polypeptide(L)'
;MPIEALCEAYSNDEDRAGNPAFDAVQQVLHITVEEIAASYLLGPPNILLAVMGISHAIISGSYALLVFFRGTFIPQDLDIYVPAQWMHILKAYIVERGWKENDDHKDAAYDMASVLDVLLFKHPQSNRTINVIISRTSSAIQPIVEFHSTLVMNYIASYGVVCLYPTLTLMGKGIIRVQTNKTCQGFDKYRQRGFDLQASTSAWADLPGHRCKVDYMCPATIRNLHDYGTVFIPFTQCSHRLEVHEDGLVWKNPIKCGGNEIVKDIGYTVSAMGEYCENLIHDLVLVLLMI
;
A
#
# COMPACT_ATOMS: atom_id res chain seq x y z
N MET A 1 -4.34 13.19 -25.64
CA MET A 1 -3.23 14.10 -25.26
C MET A 1 -1.95 13.28 -25.36
N PRO A 2 -0.87 13.76 -26.01
CA PRO A 2 0.35 12.97 -26.14
C PRO A 2 0.99 12.72 -24.77
N ILE A 3 1.41 11.48 -24.54
CA ILE A 3 1.90 10.92 -23.26
C ILE A 3 3.16 11.65 -22.78
N GLU A 4 3.97 12.19 -23.70
CA GLU A 4 5.19 12.94 -23.37
C GLU A 4 4.92 14.25 -22.61
N ALA A 5 3.79 14.92 -22.87
CA ALA A 5 3.45 16.21 -22.26
C ALA A 5 3.02 16.11 -20.77
N LEU A 6 2.61 14.92 -20.33
CA LEU A 6 2.18 14.66 -18.95
C LEU A 6 3.33 14.30 -18.01
N CYS A 7 4.37 13.67 -18.55
CA CYS A 7 5.60 13.36 -17.82
C CYS A 7 6.40 14.63 -17.49
N GLU A 8 6.52 15.57 -18.45
CA GLU A 8 7.16 16.88 -18.21
C GLU A 8 6.47 17.68 -17.10
N ALA A 9 5.14 17.61 -17.01
CA ALA A 9 4.35 18.33 -15.99
C ALA A 9 4.45 17.75 -14.57
N TYR A 10 4.90 16.49 -14.41
CA TYR A 10 5.03 15.82 -13.10
C TYR A 10 6.42 15.97 -12.49
N SER A 11 7.46 16.04 -13.34
CA SER A 11 8.85 16.29 -12.94
C SER A 11 9.13 17.74 -12.56
N ASN A 12 8.30 18.69 -13.01
CA ASN A 12 8.41 20.10 -12.65
C ASN A 12 7.36 20.45 -11.58
N ASP A 13 7.80 20.71 -10.35
CA ASP A 13 6.95 21.11 -9.21
C ASP A 13 6.11 22.38 -9.51
N GLU A 14 6.48 23.17 -10.53
CA GLU A 14 5.84 24.44 -10.89
C GLU A 14 4.55 24.29 -11.73
N ASP A 15 4.25 23.11 -12.32
CA ASP A 15 3.15 22.93 -13.31
C ASP A 15 1.98 22.03 -12.84
N ARG A 16 1.86 21.74 -11.53
CA ARG A 16 0.80 20.85 -11.02
C ARG A 16 -0.59 21.51 -10.96
N ALA A 17 -0.66 22.82 -10.82
CA ALA A 17 -1.93 23.53 -10.68
C ALA A 17 -2.64 23.65 -12.04
N GLY A 18 -3.76 22.95 -12.20
CA GLY A 18 -4.58 22.98 -13.41
C GLY A 18 -4.21 21.93 -14.46
N ASN A 19 -3.40 20.92 -14.12
CA ASN A 19 -3.18 19.75 -14.96
C ASN A 19 -4.38 18.79 -14.85
N PRO A 20 -5.18 18.58 -15.92
CA PRO A 20 -6.40 17.79 -15.85
C PRO A 20 -6.18 16.33 -15.43
N ALA A 21 -5.01 15.75 -15.74
CA ALA A 21 -4.71 14.39 -15.35
C ALA A 21 -4.40 14.29 -13.85
N PHE A 22 -3.72 15.29 -13.29
CA PHE A 22 -3.46 15.37 -11.86
C PHE A 22 -4.78 15.50 -11.10
N ASP A 23 -5.67 16.39 -11.56
CA ASP A 23 -6.98 16.60 -10.97
C ASP A 23 -7.84 15.32 -11.03
N ALA A 24 -7.82 14.60 -12.15
CA ALA A 24 -8.52 13.31 -12.29
C ALA A 24 -8.00 12.25 -11.30
N VAL A 25 -6.68 12.14 -11.16
CA VAL A 25 -6.05 11.22 -10.19
C VAL A 25 -6.46 11.60 -8.77
N GLN A 26 -6.41 12.87 -8.39
CA GLN A 26 -6.85 13.32 -7.07
C GLN A 26 -8.32 13.03 -6.82
N GLN A 27 -9.17 13.23 -7.84
CA GLN A 27 -10.60 12.92 -7.75
C GLN A 27 -10.84 11.42 -7.47
N VAL A 28 -10.11 10.52 -8.14
CA VAL A 28 -10.15 9.07 -7.88
C VAL A 28 -9.77 8.75 -6.43
N LEU A 29 -8.76 9.43 -5.88
CA LEU A 29 -8.36 9.25 -4.48
C LEU A 29 -9.47 9.65 -3.51
N HIS A 30 -10.04 10.85 -3.69
CA HIS A 30 -11.13 11.36 -2.86
C HIS A 30 -12.36 10.45 -2.90
N ILE A 31 -12.77 10.02 -4.11
CA ILE A 31 -13.88 9.06 -4.28
C ILE A 31 -13.61 7.77 -3.53
N THR A 32 -12.38 7.26 -3.56
CA THR A 32 -12.04 6.00 -2.87
C THR A 32 -12.19 6.14 -1.35
N VAL A 33 -11.74 7.26 -0.77
CA VAL A 33 -11.90 7.52 0.67
C VAL A 33 -13.37 7.72 1.04
N GLU A 34 -14.13 8.42 0.21
CA GLU A 34 -15.58 8.59 0.37
C GLU A 34 -16.31 7.24 0.38
N GLU A 35 -15.98 6.35 -0.57
CA GLU A 35 -16.55 5.02 -0.67
C GLU A 35 -16.22 4.15 0.55
N ILE A 36 -14.97 4.21 1.04
CA ILE A 36 -14.58 3.52 2.27
C ILE A 36 -15.39 4.05 3.45
N ALA A 37 -15.42 5.37 3.61
CA ALA A 37 -16.10 6.01 4.74
C ALA A 37 -17.60 5.70 4.75
N ALA A 38 -18.25 5.75 3.58
CA ALA A 38 -19.66 5.41 3.42
C ALA A 38 -19.91 3.91 3.65
N SER A 39 -19.13 3.02 3.00
CA SER A 39 -19.34 1.56 3.05
C SER A 39 -19.12 0.97 4.44
N TYR A 40 -18.28 1.61 5.26
CA TYR A 40 -17.98 1.19 6.63
C TYR A 40 -18.64 2.08 7.69
N LEU A 41 -19.56 2.96 7.30
CA LEU A 41 -20.26 3.85 8.24
C LEU A 41 -19.29 4.62 9.14
N LEU A 42 -18.15 5.04 8.58
CA LEU A 42 -17.11 5.76 9.31
C LEU A 42 -17.38 7.26 9.37
N GLY A 43 -18.56 7.73 8.96
CA GLY A 43 -18.90 9.15 8.94
C GLY A 43 -18.20 9.90 7.80
N PRO A 44 -18.05 11.23 7.89
CA PRO A 44 -17.48 12.03 6.81
C PRO A 44 -16.01 11.67 6.52
N PRO A 45 -15.59 11.65 5.24
CA PRO A 45 -14.23 11.25 4.84
C PRO A 45 -13.13 12.13 5.46
N ASN A 46 -13.38 13.44 5.59
CA ASN A 46 -12.43 14.36 6.23
C ASN A 46 -12.21 14.05 7.72
N ILE A 47 -13.23 13.54 8.42
CA ILE A 47 -13.08 13.12 9.83
C ILE A 47 -12.30 11.81 9.91
N LEU A 48 -12.53 10.87 8.98
CA LEU A 48 -11.73 9.66 8.87
C LEU A 48 -10.25 9.98 8.64
N LEU A 49 -9.95 10.86 7.68
CA LEU A 49 -8.58 11.29 7.39
C LEU A 49 -7.93 12.03 8.58
N ALA A 50 -8.69 12.86 9.29
CA ALA A 50 -8.17 13.55 10.48
C ALA A 50 -7.81 12.56 11.60
N VAL A 51 -8.65 11.57 11.85
CA VAL A 51 -8.38 10.52 12.85
C VAL A 51 -7.19 9.65 12.42
N MET A 52 -7.09 9.31 11.14
CA MET A 52 -5.91 8.64 10.59
C MET A 52 -4.65 9.46 10.82
N GLY A 53 -4.69 10.78 10.60
CA GLY A 53 -3.55 11.67 10.85
C GLY A 53 -3.14 11.71 12.32
N ILE A 54 -4.10 11.87 13.23
CA ILE A 54 -3.83 11.95 14.68
C ILE A 54 -3.31 10.62 15.23
N SER A 55 -3.83 9.49 14.73
CA SER A 55 -3.43 8.16 15.19
C SER A 55 -2.28 7.55 14.40
N HIS A 56 -1.75 8.25 13.39
CA HIS A 56 -0.80 7.72 12.41
C HIS A 56 -1.29 6.41 11.78
N ALA A 57 -2.60 6.26 11.61
CA ALA A 57 -3.19 5.07 11.00
C ALA A 57 -3.20 5.19 9.48
N ILE A 58 -3.03 4.04 8.81
CA ILE A 58 -3.08 3.92 7.34
C ILE A 58 -4.05 2.81 6.95
N ILE A 59 -4.69 2.94 5.81
CA ILE A 59 -5.50 1.87 5.20
C ILE A 59 -4.62 1.15 4.19
N SER A 60 -4.63 -0.19 4.18
CA SER A 60 -3.87 -0.98 3.19
C SER A 60 -4.71 -2.16 2.66
N GLY A 61 -4.05 -3.21 2.19
CA GLY A 61 -4.68 -4.38 1.63
C GLY A 61 -5.50 -4.06 0.39
N SER A 62 -6.68 -4.67 0.29
CA SER A 62 -7.44 -4.65 -0.96
C SER A 62 -8.04 -3.29 -1.34
N TYR A 63 -8.33 -2.41 -0.36
CA TYR A 63 -8.80 -1.06 -0.65
C TYR A 63 -7.70 -0.16 -1.20
N ALA A 64 -6.50 -0.23 -0.63
CA ALA A 64 -5.39 0.53 -1.17
C ALA A 64 -5.06 0.06 -2.60
N LEU A 65 -5.16 -1.24 -2.90
CA LEU A 65 -4.93 -1.76 -4.25
C LEU A 65 -6.03 -1.29 -5.22
N LEU A 66 -7.27 -1.18 -4.74
CA LEU A 66 -8.42 -0.75 -5.55
C LEU A 66 -8.23 0.66 -6.12
N VAL A 67 -7.45 1.54 -5.47
CA VAL A 67 -7.11 2.86 -6.00
C VAL A 67 -6.56 2.78 -7.43
N PHE A 68 -5.72 1.77 -7.72
CA PHE A 68 -5.08 1.59 -9.02
C PHE A 68 -5.88 0.71 -9.98
N PHE A 69 -6.96 0.09 -9.50
CA PHE A 69 -7.70 -0.94 -10.22
C PHE A 69 -9.21 -0.80 -9.98
N ARG A 70 -9.74 0.43 -9.97
CA ARG A 70 -11.15 0.66 -9.63
C ARG A 70 -12.08 -0.14 -10.56
N GLY A 71 -13.18 -0.64 -9.99
CA GLY A 71 -14.16 -1.43 -10.72
C GLY A 71 -13.74 -2.86 -11.08
N THR A 72 -12.51 -3.28 -10.81
CA THR A 72 -12.04 -4.63 -11.20
C THR A 72 -12.35 -5.72 -10.16
N PHE A 73 -12.49 -5.36 -8.88
CA PHE A 73 -12.88 -6.28 -7.81
C PHE A 73 -13.55 -5.55 -6.65
N ILE A 74 -14.22 -6.31 -5.78
CA ILE A 74 -14.87 -5.79 -4.57
C ILE A 74 -14.06 -6.23 -3.33
N PRO A 75 -13.50 -5.29 -2.55
CA PRO A 75 -12.94 -5.58 -1.22
C PRO A 75 -13.97 -6.21 -0.28
N GLN A 76 -13.54 -7.19 0.52
CA GLN A 76 -14.40 -7.88 1.47
C GLN A 76 -14.30 -7.24 2.86
N ASP A 77 -13.09 -6.92 3.27
CA ASP A 77 -12.70 -6.33 4.54
C ASP A 77 -11.94 -5.01 4.35
N LEU A 78 -11.92 -4.21 5.43
CA LEU A 78 -11.09 -3.00 5.53
C LEU A 78 -9.95 -3.29 6.49
N ASP A 79 -8.72 -3.21 6.00
CA ASP A 79 -7.51 -3.37 6.81
C ASP A 79 -6.94 -1.99 7.16
N ILE A 80 -6.94 -1.65 8.45
CA ILE A 80 -6.38 -0.42 8.99
C ILE A 80 -5.18 -0.78 9.86
N TYR A 81 -4.03 -0.17 9.61
CA TYR A 81 -2.79 -0.37 10.35
C TYR A 81 -2.56 0.84 11.25
N VAL A 82 -2.13 0.61 12.49
CA VAL A 82 -1.90 1.68 13.47
C VAL A 82 -0.75 1.32 14.42
N PRO A 83 0.11 2.27 14.82
CA PRO A 83 1.12 2.00 15.85
C PRO A 83 0.45 1.73 17.21
N ALA A 84 0.98 0.79 17.99
CA ALA A 84 0.41 0.40 19.28
C ALA A 84 0.12 1.58 20.22
N GLN A 85 1.01 2.58 20.24
CA GLN A 85 0.90 3.78 21.07
C GLN A 85 -0.34 4.65 20.74
N TRP A 86 -0.85 4.57 19.51
CA TRP A 86 -1.94 5.42 19.00
C TRP A 86 -3.25 4.67 18.77
N MET A 87 -3.23 3.34 18.90
CA MET A 87 -4.38 2.46 18.65
C MET A 87 -5.66 2.94 19.35
N HIS A 88 -5.54 3.43 20.59
CA HIS A 88 -6.70 3.76 21.43
C HIS A 88 -7.57 4.87 20.81
N ILE A 89 -6.96 5.81 20.08
CA ILE A 89 -7.66 6.88 19.36
C ILE A 89 -8.50 6.28 18.23
N LEU A 90 -7.88 5.43 17.39
CA LEU A 90 -8.56 4.76 16.29
C LEU A 90 -9.68 3.83 16.77
N LYS A 91 -9.43 3.06 17.85
CA LYS A 91 -10.42 2.15 18.42
C LYS A 91 -11.62 2.91 18.98
N ALA A 92 -11.40 3.98 19.75
CA ALA A 92 -12.49 4.81 20.26
C ALA A 92 -13.35 5.34 19.10
N TYR A 93 -12.71 5.88 18.06
CA TYR A 93 -13.39 6.35 16.86
C TYR A 93 -14.28 5.29 16.19
N ILE A 94 -13.76 4.07 16.01
CA ILE A 94 -14.50 2.94 15.40
C ILE A 94 -15.69 2.53 16.28
N VAL A 95 -15.48 2.38 17.59
CA VAL A 95 -16.52 1.96 18.54
C VAL A 95 -17.64 2.99 18.66
N GLU A 96 -17.33 4.29 18.69
CA GLU A 96 -18.32 5.37 18.70
C GLU A 96 -19.27 5.34 17.48
N ARG A 97 -18.85 4.69 16.38
CA ARG A 97 -19.65 4.49 15.16
C ARG A 97 -20.44 3.19 15.15
N GLY A 98 -20.57 2.53 16.30
CA GLY A 98 -21.42 1.35 16.46
C GLY A 98 -20.76 0.03 16.06
N TRP A 99 -19.47 0.05 15.71
CA TRP A 99 -18.70 -1.16 15.47
C TRP A 99 -18.37 -1.86 16.80
N LYS A 100 -18.53 -3.18 16.80
CA LYS A 100 -18.26 -4.02 17.97
C LYS A 100 -17.03 -4.86 17.71
N GLU A 101 -16.09 -4.79 18.63
CA GLU A 101 -14.95 -5.72 18.67
C GLU A 101 -15.49 -7.14 18.88
N ASN A 102 -14.96 -8.07 18.11
CA ASN A 102 -15.28 -9.48 18.21
C ASN A 102 -14.17 -10.17 18.99
N ASP A 103 -14.53 -10.96 20.00
CA ASP A 103 -13.57 -11.71 20.84
C ASP A 103 -12.87 -12.85 20.07
N ASP A 104 -13.31 -13.14 18.84
CA ASP A 104 -12.58 -13.99 17.91
C ASP A 104 -11.29 -13.29 17.48
N HIS A 105 -10.24 -13.42 18.29
CA HIS A 105 -8.88 -13.12 17.87
C HIS A 105 -8.58 -13.95 16.63
N LYS A 106 -8.25 -13.29 15.52
CA LYS A 106 -7.67 -14.01 14.37
C LYS A 106 -6.27 -14.43 14.79
N ASP A 107 -6.06 -15.71 15.07
CA ASP A 107 -4.73 -16.32 15.19
C ASP A 107 -3.89 -15.92 13.98
N ALA A 108 -3.02 -14.92 14.18
CA ALA A 108 -2.17 -14.22 13.23
C ALA A 108 -2.31 -14.73 11.78
N ALA A 109 -3.33 -14.24 11.07
CA ALA A 109 -3.35 -14.29 9.60
C ALA A 109 -2.19 -13.46 9.00
N TYR A 110 -1.59 -12.64 9.85
CA TYR A 110 -0.43 -11.79 9.64
C TYR A 110 0.73 -12.33 10.47
N ASP A 111 1.42 -13.36 9.98
CA ASP A 111 2.66 -13.88 10.58
C ASP A 111 3.82 -12.94 10.24
N MET A 112 3.70 -11.69 10.69
CA MET A 112 4.64 -10.60 10.43
C MET A 112 5.22 -10.17 11.78
N ALA A 113 6.55 -10.15 11.88
CA ALA A 113 7.25 -9.83 13.13
C ALA A 113 6.87 -8.46 13.69
N SER A 114 6.56 -7.53 12.79
CA SER A 114 6.12 -6.17 13.11
C SER A 114 4.66 -6.06 13.56
N VAL A 115 3.85 -7.11 13.48
CA VAL A 115 2.47 -7.10 13.99
C VAL A 115 2.47 -7.50 15.46
N LEU A 116 1.85 -6.65 16.28
CA LEU A 116 1.64 -6.89 17.69
C LEU A 116 0.38 -7.72 17.93
N ASP A 117 -0.73 -7.29 17.33
CA ASP A 117 -2.05 -7.89 17.50
C ASP A 117 -2.99 -7.45 16.36
N VAL A 118 -4.14 -8.11 16.21
CA VAL A 118 -5.17 -7.81 15.21
C VAL A 118 -6.54 -7.81 15.89
N LEU A 119 -7.17 -6.64 15.93
CA LEU A 119 -8.53 -6.49 16.45
C LEU A 119 -9.53 -6.60 15.29
N LEU A 120 -10.54 -7.45 15.45
CA LEU A 120 -11.61 -7.63 14.47
C LEU A 120 -12.86 -6.89 14.93
N PHE A 121 -13.38 -6.00 14.09
CA PHE A 121 -14.64 -5.31 14.34
C PHE A 121 -15.71 -5.75 13.34
N LYS A 122 -16.92 -5.96 13.85
CA LYS A 122 -18.14 -6.24 13.07
C LYS A 122 -19.17 -5.16 13.35
N HIS A 123 -19.91 -4.74 12.33
CA HIS A 123 -21.00 -3.79 12.50
C HIS A 123 -22.34 -4.54 12.57
N PRO A 124 -23.21 -4.32 13.58
CA PRO A 124 -24.47 -5.07 13.71
C PRO A 124 -25.42 -4.95 12.52
N GLN A 125 -25.32 -3.86 11.76
CA GLN A 125 -26.20 -3.56 10.63
C GLN A 125 -25.56 -3.85 9.26
N SER A 126 -24.33 -4.37 9.23
CA SER A 126 -23.64 -4.68 7.98
C SER A 126 -22.88 -6.00 8.07
N ASN A 127 -22.75 -6.71 6.94
CA ASN A 127 -21.89 -7.90 6.87
C ASN A 127 -20.40 -7.54 6.63
N ARG A 128 -19.99 -6.30 6.93
CA ARG A 128 -18.62 -5.82 6.74
C ARG A 128 -17.78 -6.03 8.00
N THR A 129 -16.48 -6.18 7.78
CA THR A 129 -15.48 -6.35 8.84
C THR A 129 -14.36 -5.33 8.70
N ILE A 130 -13.95 -4.73 9.81
CA ILE A 130 -12.73 -3.93 9.91
C ILE A 130 -11.70 -4.76 10.67
N ASN A 131 -10.54 -4.99 10.07
CA ASN A 131 -9.38 -5.51 10.77
C ASN A 131 -8.51 -4.31 11.17
N VAL A 132 -8.24 -4.13 12.46
CA VAL A 132 -7.25 -3.16 12.96
C VAL A 132 -5.98 -3.92 13.29
N ILE A 133 -4.96 -3.77 12.44
CA ILE A 133 -3.66 -4.40 12.59
C ILE A 133 -2.77 -3.45 13.41
N ILE A 134 -2.36 -3.91 14.58
CA ILE A 134 -1.56 -3.11 15.50
C ILE A 134 -0.08 -3.37 15.20
N SER A 135 0.64 -2.33 14.81
CA SER A 135 2.09 -2.39 14.63
C SER A 135 2.80 -2.38 15.98
N ARG A 136 3.77 -3.28 16.14
CA ARG A 136 4.70 -3.36 17.26
C ARG A 136 5.67 -2.19 17.29
N THR A 137 5.92 -1.56 16.15
CA THR A 137 6.82 -0.42 16.03
C THR A 137 6.05 0.90 16.11
N SER A 138 6.76 2.02 16.10
CA SER A 138 6.16 3.36 15.98
C SER A 138 5.58 3.64 14.59
N SER A 139 5.81 2.75 13.60
CA SER A 139 5.40 2.91 12.21
C SER A 139 4.25 1.98 11.86
N ALA A 140 3.16 2.53 11.31
CA ALA A 140 2.09 1.72 10.71
C ALA A 140 2.51 1.09 9.38
N ILE A 141 3.60 1.58 8.79
CA ILE A 141 4.12 1.17 7.48
C ILE A 141 5.00 -0.07 7.61
N GLN A 142 5.65 -0.29 8.76
CA GLN A 142 6.51 -1.46 8.97
C GLN A 142 5.82 -2.78 8.59
N PRO A 143 4.58 -3.10 9.01
CA PRO A 143 3.86 -4.28 8.53
C PRO A 143 3.66 -4.33 7.01
N ILE A 144 3.50 -3.19 6.35
CA ILE A 144 3.31 -3.12 4.89
C ILE A 144 4.57 -3.57 4.15
N VAL A 145 5.75 -3.19 4.65
CA VAL A 145 7.02 -3.62 4.04
C VAL A 145 7.32 -5.12 4.29
N GLU A 146 6.51 -5.79 5.09
CA GLU A 146 6.57 -7.22 5.44
C GLU A 146 5.52 -8.07 4.70
N PHE A 147 4.69 -7.46 3.84
CA PHE A 147 3.66 -8.17 3.10
C PHE A 147 4.20 -9.33 2.25
N HIS A 148 3.34 -10.33 2.09
CA HIS A 148 3.60 -11.58 1.37
C HIS A 148 3.80 -11.41 -0.13
N SER A 149 3.42 -10.26 -0.72
CA SER A 149 3.69 -9.92 -2.11
C SER A 149 3.84 -8.42 -2.29
N THR A 150 4.67 -8.01 -3.25
CA THR A 150 4.82 -6.59 -3.63
C THR A 150 3.55 -5.98 -4.21
N LEU A 151 2.62 -6.78 -4.74
CA LEU A 151 1.37 -6.29 -5.34
C LEU A 151 0.56 -5.43 -4.35
N VAL A 152 0.56 -5.82 -3.07
CA VAL A 152 -0.23 -5.21 -2.00
C VAL A 152 0.58 -4.27 -1.12
N MET A 153 1.83 -3.99 -1.47
CA MET A 153 2.71 -3.06 -0.73
C MET A 153 2.38 -1.62 -1.08
N ASN A 154 1.16 -1.21 -0.72
CA ASN A 154 0.60 0.10 -0.99
C ASN A 154 -0.39 0.47 0.11
N TYR A 155 -0.55 1.76 0.38
CA TYR A 155 -1.38 2.24 1.48
C TYR A 155 -1.96 3.63 1.21
N ILE A 156 -3.04 3.94 1.92
CA ILE A 156 -3.70 5.23 1.96
C ILE A 156 -3.44 5.79 3.36
N ALA A 157 -2.72 6.90 3.45
CA ALA A 157 -2.51 7.67 4.67
C ALA A 157 -3.44 8.88 4.70
N SER A 158 -3.42 9.66 5.79
CA SER A 158 -4.21 10.91 5.91
C SER A 158 -3.85 11.97 4.85
N TYR A 159 -2.63 11.92 4.32
CA TYR A 159 -2.07 12.90 3.40
C TYR A 159 -2.08 12.46 1.92
N GLY A 160 -2.36 11.18 1.63
CA GLY A 160 -2.42 10.67 0.26
C GLY A 160 -2.20 9.16 0.14
N VAL A 161 -1.90 8.70 -1.07
CA VAL A 161 -1.69 7.27 -1.39
C VAL A 161 -0.24 7.02 -1.74
N VAL A 162 0.29 5.89 -1.28
CA VAL A 162 1.66 5.44 -1.55
C VAL A 162 1.64 4.04 -2.16
N CYS A 163 2.44 3.85 -3.21
CA CYS A 163 2.71 2.55 -3.83
C CYS A 163 4.22 2.29 -3.86
N LEU A 164 4.67 1.21 -3.21
CA LEU A 164 6.11 0.93 -3.05
C LEU A 164 6.74 0.26 -4.28
N TYR A 165 5.91 -0.30 -5.18
CA TYR A 165 6.31 -1.00 -6.40
C TYR A 165 5.36 -0.68 -7.58
N PRO A 166 5.23 0.60 -7.98
CA PRO A 166 4.22 1.06 -8.92
C PRO A 166 4.34 0.37 -10.28
N THR A 167 5.53 0.21 -10.87
CA THR A 167 5.69 -0.50 -12.16
C THR A 167 5.09 -1.90 -12.14
N LEU A 168 5.37 -2.69 -11.09
CA LEU A 168 4.82 -4.04 -10.98
C LEU A 168 3.31 -3.99 -10.70
N THR A 169 2.91 -3.19 -9.70
CA THR A 169 1.53 -3.08 -9.27
C THR A 169 0.64 -2.69 -10.43
N LEU A 170 0.99 -1.66 -11.20
CA LEU A 170 0.20 -1.13 -12.32
C LEU A 170 0.10 -2.09 -13.52
N MET A 171 1.10 -2.95 -13.71
CA MET A 171 1.03 -4.06 -14.66
C MET A 171 0.18 -5.23 -14.16
N GLY A 172 -0.41 -5.12 -12.97
CA GLY A 172 -1.17 -6.20 -12.33
C GLY A 172 -0.27 -7.35 -11.86
N LYS A 173 1.02 -7.08 -11.61
CA LYS A 173 2.03 -8.07 -11.27
C LYS A 173 2.52 -7.89 -9.83
N GLY A 174 2.91 -9.00 -9.19
CA GLY A 174 3.50 -8.96 -7.84
C GLY A 174 4.53 -10.04 -7.62
N ILE A 175 5.66 -9.66 -7.01
CA ILE A 175 6.67 -10.63 -6.58
C ILE A 175 6.21 -11.21 -5.24
N ILE A 176 6.07 -12.52 -5.15
CA ILE A 176 5.84 -13.26 -3.90
C ILE A 176 7.07 -13.06 -3.01
N ARG A 177 6.88 -12.78 -1.73
CA ARG A 177 7.98 -12.59 -0.75
C ARG A 177 8.07 -13.74 0.23
N VAL A 178 6.92 -14.24 0.69
CA VAL A 178 6.81 -15.35 1.64
C VAL A 178 5.69 -16.27 1.23
N GLN A 179 5.97 -17.57 1.15
CA GLN A 179 4.95 -18.58 0.90
C GLN A 179 4.78 -19.50 2.11
N THR A 180 3.64 -19.35 2.78
CA THR A 180 3.13 -20.24 3.82
C THR A 180 1.75 -20.76 3.38
N ASN A 181 1.23 -21.78 4.06
CA ASN A 181 -0.13 -22.28 3.79
C ASN A 181 -1.19 -21.17 3.89
N LYS A 182 -0.99 -20.18 4.80
CA LYS A 182 -1.89 -19.04 4.96
C LYS A 182 -1.74 -18.03 3.81
N THR A 183 -0.52 -17.72 3.36
CA THR A 183 -0.33 -16.75 2.26
C THR A 183 -0.75 -17.31 0.91
N CYS A 184 -0.72 -18.64 0.71
CA CYS A 184 -1.26 -19.28 -0.49
C CYS A 184 -2.73 -18.90 -0.76
N GLN A 185 -3.58 -18.85 0.27
CA GLN A 185 -4.98 -18.43 0.13
C GLN A 185 -5.09 -16.96 -0.34
N GLY A 186 -4.21 -16.10 0.17
CA GLY A 186 -4.08 -14.71 -0.28
C GLY A 186 -3.67 -14.63 -1.75
N PHE A 187 -2.73 -15.44 -2.18
CA PHE A 187 -2.31 -15.49 -3.59
C PHE A 187 -3.44 -15.93 -4.51
N ASP A 188 -4.17 -16.98 -4.15
CA ASP A 188 -5.29 -17.48 -4.95
C ASP A 188 -6.40 -16.43 -5.06
N LYS A 189 -6.69 -15.70 -3.97
CA LYS A 189 -7.61 -14.55 -3.97
C LYS A 189 -7.21 -13.48 -5.00
N TYR A 190 -5.92 -13.12 -5.08
CA TYR A 190 -5.47 -12.10 -6.05
C TYR A 190 -5.37 -12.65 -7.47
N ARG A 191 -4.98 -13.91 -7.66
CA ARG A 191 -4.99 -14.57 -8.99
C ARG A 191 -6.40 -14.64 -9.57
N GLN A 192 -7.40 -14.96 -8.76
CA GLN A 192 -8.81 -14.94 -9.18
C GLN A 192 -9.31 -13.55 -9.60
N ARG A 193 -8.65 -12.48 -9.14
CA ARG A 193 -8.94 -11.09 -9.53
C ARG A 193 -8.16 -10.66 -10.78
N GLY A 194 -7.41 -11.57 -11.41
CA GLY A 194 -6.65 -11.31 -12.64
C GLY A 194 -5.20 -10.86 -12.41
N PHE A 195 -4.71 -10.85 -11.17
CA PHE A 195 -3.33 -10.47 -10.89
C PHE A 195 -2.35 -11.64 -11.09
N ASP A 196 -1.15 -11.34 -11.58
CA ASP A 196 -0.10 -12.32 -11.79
C ASP A 196 0.96 -12.24 -10.69
N LEU A 197 1.06 -13.31 -9.90
CA LEU A 197 1.97 -13.39 -8.75
C LEU A 197 3.03 -14.46 -8.98
N GLN A 198 4.29 -14.03 -9.04
CA GLN A 198 5.46 -14.87 -9.37
C GLN A 198 6.57 -14.74 -8.32
N ALA A 199 7.44 -15.75 -8.22
CA ALA A 199 8.59 -15.71 -7.31
C ALA A 199 9.74 -14.80 -7.81
N SER A 200 9.81 -14.54 -9.11
CA SER A 200 10.91 -13.81 -9.74
C SER A 200 10.42 -12.93 -10.88
N THR A 201 11.09 -11.79 -11.08
CA THR A 201 10.82 -10.91 -12.23
C THR A 201 11.10 -11.57 -13.58
N SER A 202 12.00 -12.56 -13.60
CA SER A 202 12.33 -13.33 -14.81
C SER A 202 11.19 -14.22 -15.33
N ALA A 203 10.11 -14.39 -14.56
CA ALA A 203 8.93 -15.13 -14.99
C ALA A 203 8.11 -14.36 -16.05
N TRP A 204 8.34 -13.06 -16.18
CA TRP A 204 7.59 -12.18 -17.08
C TRP A 204 8.45 -11.76 -18.26
N ALA A 205 8.07 -12.21 -19.46
CA ALA A 205 8.78 -11.86 -20.70
C ALA A 205 8.52 -10.41 -21.14
N ASP A 206 7.43 -9.81 -20.66
CA ASP A 206 7.02 -8.43 -20.91
C ASP A 206 7.68 -7.41 -19.97
N LEU A 207 8.41 -7.87 -18.95
CA LEU A 207 9.21 -6.96 -18.12
C LEU A 207 10.56 -6.70 -18.77
N PRO A 208 11.04 -5.44 -18.75
CA PRO A 208 12.40 -5.15 -19.17
C PRO A 208 13.37 -5.93 -18.29
N GLY A 209 14.49 -6.36 -18.89
CA GLY A 209 15.62 -6.85 -18.12
C GLY A 209 16.00 -5.82 -17.06
N HIS A 210 16.39 -6.28 -15.88
CA HIS A 210 16.72 -5.39 -14.77
C HIS A 210 18.20 -5.53 -14.38
N ARG A 211 18.77 -4.45 -13.87
CA ARG A 211 20.08 -4.39 -13.24
C ARG A 211 19.96 -4.79 -11.78
N CYS A 212 20.57 -5.92 -11.43
CA CYS A 212 20.53 -6.48 -10.09
C CYS A 212 21.05 -5.49 -9.05
N LYS A 213 20.33 -5.35 -7.92
CA LYS A 213 20.60 -4.42 -6.81
C LYS A 213 20.48 -2.92 -7.13
N VAL A 214 20.10 -2.58 -8.36
CA VAL A 214 19.98 -1.19 -8.81
C VAL A 214 18.52 -0.87 -9.07
N ASP A 215 17.88 -1.64 -9.93
CA ASP A 215 16.51 -1.33 -10.34
C ASP A 215 15.51 -1.67 -9.22
N TYR A 216 14.46 -0.87 -9.11
CA TYR A 216 13.53 -0.88 -7.97
C TYR A 216 12.65 -2.12 -7.88
N MET A 217 12.42 -2.78 -9.02
CA MET A 217 11.75 -4.09 -9.12
C MET A 217 12.66 -5.27 -8.77
N CYS A 218 13.98 -5.06 -8.65
CA CYS A 218 14.90 -6.15 -8.31
C CYS A 218 14.72 -6.56 -6.84
N PRO A 219 14.53 -7.87 -6.55
CA PRO A 219 14.43 -8.34 -5.18
C PRO A 219 15.62 -7.98 -4.28
N ALA A 220 16.82 -7.87 -4.88
CA ALA A 220 18.07 -7.60 -4.17
C ALA A 220 18.34 -6.11 -3.93
N THR A 221 17.50 -5.20 -4.44
CA THR A 221 17.63 -3.76 -4.19
C THR A 221 17.15 -3.43 -2.79
N ILE A 222 17.94 -2.65 -2.05
CA ILE A 222 17.51 -2.06 -0.78
C ILE A 222 16.66 -0.84 -1.12
N ARG A 223 15.45 -0.82 -0.58
CA ARG A 223 14.39 0.15 -0.84
C ARG A 223 14.16 0.99 0.42
N ASN A 224 13.67 2.21 0.24
CA ASN A 224 13.17 3.08 1.30
C ASN A 224 12.00 3.92 0.78
N LEU A 225 11.26 4.58 1.67
CA LEU A 225 10.06 5.33 1.30
C LEU A 225 10.31 6.52 0.37
N HIS A 226 11.56 7.02 0.33
CA HIS A 226 11.94 8.22 -0.40
C HIS A 226 12.78 7.92 -1.64
N ASP A 227 12.93 6.65 -2.01
CA ASP A 227 13.57 6.28 -3.26
C ASP A 227 12.64 6.51 -4.47
N TYR A 228 13.21 6.60 -5.67
CA TYR A 228 12.44 6.91 -6.88
C TYR A 228 11.59 5.74 -7.38
N GLY A 229 11.69 4.58 -6.75
CA GLY A 229 10.82 3.45 -7.09
C GLY A 229 9.50 3.49 -6.34
N THR A 230 9.32 4.45 -5.43
CA THR A 230 8.07 4.65 -4.69
C THR A 230 7.28 5.78 -5.33
N VAL A 231 5.98 5.56 -5.52
CA VAL A 231 5.06 6.62 -5.93
C VAL A 231 4.29 7.11 -4.72
N PHE A 232 4.23 8.44 -4.58
CA PHE A 232 3.36 9.13 -3.63
C PHE A 232 2.42 10.07 -4.39
N ILE A 233 1.13 9.98 -4.10
CA ILE A 233 0.07 10.80 -4.69
C ILE A 233 -0.65 11.54 -3.56
N PRO A 234 -0.47 12.86 -3.40
CA PRO A 234 -1.09 13.62 -2.32
C PRO A 234 -2.58 13.90 -2.60
N PHE A 235 -3.40 13.96 -1.54
CA PHE A 235 -4.81 14.36 -1.67
C PHE A 235 -4.99 15.84 -2.02
N THR A 236 -3.98 16.66 -1.74
CA THR A 236 -3.97 18.09 -2.04
C THR A 236 -2.80 18.41 -2.95
N GLN A 237 -2.88 19.51 -3.70
CA GLN A 237 -1.78 19.98 -4.54
C GLN A 237 -0.53 20.37 -3.73
N CYS A 238 -0.64 20.51 -2.39
CA CYS A 238 0.51 20.73 -1.53
C CYS A 238 1.33 19.44 -1.37
N SER A 239 2.59 19.49 -1.82
CA SER A 239 3.58 18.44 -1.58
C SER A 239 3.98 18.44 -0.10
N HIS A 240 3.12 17.95 0.79
CA HIS A 240 3.60 17.54 2.09
C HIS A 240 4.46 16.28 1.87
N ARG A 241 5.77 16.44 2.04
CA ARG A 241 6.72 15.33 2.08
C ARG A 241 6.18 14.26 3.03
N LEU A 242 6.33 12.98 2.68
CA LEU A 242 6.05 11.86 3.59
C LEU A 242 6.59 12.22 4.98
N GLU A 243 5.75 12.10 6.00
CA GLU A 243 6.08 12.58 7.35
C GLU A 243 7.46 12.04 7.80
N VAL A 244 8.30 12.94 8.32
CA VAL A 244 9.72 12.74 8.72
C VAL A 244 9.92 11.58 9.71
N HIS A 245 8.85 11.03 10.27
CA HIS A 245 8.89 9.95 11.25
C HIS A 245 9.29 8.57 10.67
N GLU A 246 9.44 8.46 9.35
CA GLU A 246 9.66 7.18 8.66
C GLU A 246 11.01 7.10 7.90
N ASP A 247 11.89 8.11 8.05
CA ASP A 247 13.17 8.24 7.33
C ASP A 247 14.13 7.04 7.52
N GLY A 248 13.94 6.25 8.58
CA GLY A 248 14.75 5.06 8.88
C GLY A 248 14.24 3.76 8.27
N LEU A 249 13.05 3.75 7.66
CA LEU A 249 12.43 2.52 7.17
C LEU A 249 13.05 2.06 5.85
N VAL A 250 13.86 1.01 5.93
CA VAL A 250 14.45 0.35 4.77
C VAL A 250 13.97 -1.10 4.68
N TRP A 251 13.80 -1.59 3.46
CA TRP A 251 13.44 -2.98 3.22
C TRP A 251 14.12 -3.54 1.98
N LYS A 252 14.11 -4.85 1.86
CA LYS A 252 14.45 -5.57 0.63
C LYS A 252 13.51 -6.75 0.47
N ASN A 253 13.41 -7.28 -0.73
CA ASN A 253 12.71 -8.55 -0.90
C ASN A 253 13.60 -9.67 -0.36
N PRO A 254 13.09 -10.59 0.48
CA PRO A 254 13.89 -11.71 0.99
C PRO A 254 14.35 -12.69 -0.12
N ILE A 255 13.70 -12.68 -1.29
CA ILE A 255 14.01 -13.61 -2.38
C ILE A 255 15.30 -13.19 -3.10
N LYS A 256 16.10 -14.19 -3.50
CA LYS A 256 17.30 -13.97 -4.31
C LYS A 256 16.91 -13.53 -5.73
N CYS A 257 17.58 -12.51 -6.24
CA CYS A 257 17.45 -12.13 -7.65
C CYS A 257 17.77 -13.32 -8.57
N GLY A 258 16.87 -13.64 -9.51
CA GLY A 258 17.00 -14.78 -10.42
C GLY A 258 16.77 -16.15 -9.77
N GLY A 259 16.46 -16.19 -8.47
CA GLY A 259 16.09 -17.41 -7.77
C GLY A 259 14.59 -17.69 -7.91
N ASN A 260 14.25 -18.95 -8.11
CA ASN A 260 12.87 -19.44 -7.97
C ASN A 260 12.56 -19.91 -6.54
N GLU A 261 13.53 -19.80 -5.62
CA GLU A 261 13.40 -20.26 -4.24
C GLU A 261 12.66 -19.22 -3.39
N ILE A 262 11.44 -19.58 -2.98
CA ILE A 262 10.63 -18.75 -2.09
C ILE A 262 11.06 -19.00 -0.64
N VAL A 263 11.29 -17.92 0.09
CA VAL A 263 11.72 -17.97 1.49
C VAL A 263 10.55 -18.38 2.38
N LYS A 264 10.79 -19.34 3.28
CA LYS A 264 9.79 -19.84 4.24
C LYS A 264 9.72 -19.03 5.54
N ASP A 265 10.78 -18.29 5.89
CA ASP A 265 10.87 -17.41 7.08
C ASP A 265 11.82 -16.22 6.83
N ILE A 266 11.41 -14.99 7.14
CA ILE A 266 12.26 -13.79 6.98
C ILE A 266 12.71 -13.25 8.34
N GLY A 267 14.03 -13.20 8.57
CA GLY A 267 14.64 -12.29 9.55
C GLY A 267 14.93 -10.94 8.89
N TYR A 268 14.32 -9.87 9.38
CA TYR A 268 14.57 -8.52 8.87
C TYR A 268 15.86 -7.93 9.46
N THR A 269 16.65 -7.26 8.61
CA THR A 269 17.84 -6.49 9.02
C THR A 269 17.76 -5.10 8.42
N VAL A 270 17.89 -4.08 9.28
CA VAL A 270 17.85 -2.65 8.96
C VAL A 270 19.29 -2.15 8.77
N SER A 271 19.58 -1.41 7.68
CA SER A 271 20.88 -0.77 7.46
C SER A 271 20.75 0.55 6.67
N ALA A 272 21.59 1.53 7.00
CA ALA A 272 21.53 2.92 6.54
C ALA A 272 22.03 3.20 5.10
N MET A 273 21.69 4.41 4.62
CA MET A 273 21.47 4.91 3.24
C MET A 273 22.68 5.09 2.29
N GLY A 274 22.35 5.24 0.99
CA GLY A 274 23.17 5.80 -0.11
C GLY A 274 22.32 6.64 -1.09
N GLU A 275 22.98 7.49 -1.89
CA GLU A 275 22.44 8.63 -2.69
C GLU A 275 21.79 8.32 -4.07
N TYR A 276 21.23 9.39 -4.68
CA TYR A 276 20.08 9.54 -5.60
C TYR A 276 20.30 9.38 -7.14
N CYS A 277 19.22 9.04 -7.90
CA CYS A 277 19.00 9.37 -9.33
C CYS A 277 17.55 9.09 -9.82
N GLU A 278 16.98 9.96 -10.68
CA GLU A 278 15.55 10.07 -11.09
C GLU A 278 15.03 9.04 -12.14
N ASN A 279 13.75 8.62 -12.01
CA ASN A 279 12.72 8.29 -13.05
C ASN A 279 11.79 7.09 -12.70
N LEU A 280 10.49 7.29 -12.41
CA LEU A 280 9.45 6.24 -12.41
C LEU A 280 7.97 6.73 -12.39
N ILE A 281 7.59 7.76 -13.18
CA ILE A 281 6.23 8.37 -13.14
C ILE A 281 5.36 8.02 -14.36
N HIS A 282 5.95 7.52 -15.45
CA HIS A 282 5.30 7.30 -16.75
C HIS A 282 4.09 6.34 -16.74
N ASP A 283 4.12 5.28 -15.93
CA ASP A 283 3.12 4.19 -16.03
C ASP A 283 1.85 4.41 -15.18
N LEU A 284 1.91 5.30 -14.17
CA LEU A 284 0.84 5.51 -13.19
C LEU A 284 -0.37 6.27 -13.76
N VAL A 285 -0.10 7.25 -14.62
CA VAL A 285 -1.12 8.14 -15.19
C VAL A 285 -1.96 7.42 -16.25
N LEU A 286 -1.36 6.50 -17.01
CA LEU A 286 -2.06 5.72 -18.04
C LEU A 286 -3.10 4.78 -17.42
N VAL A 287 -2.78 4.11 -16.31
CA VAL A 287 -3.72 3.20 -15.64
C VAL A 287 -4.88 3.97 -14.98
N LEU A 288 -4.60 5.11 -14.35
CA LEU A 288 -5.63 5.87 -13.64
C LEU A 288 -6.58 6.66 -14.56
N LEU A 289 -6.19 6.96 -15.81
CA LEU A 289 -7.04 7.62 -16.80
C LEU A 289 -7.84 6.66 -17.69
N MET A 290 -7.52 5.36 -17.66
CA MET A 290 -8.24 4.33 -18.40
C MET A 290 -9.34 3.63 -17.58
N ILE A 291 -9.50 4.02 -16.30
CA ILE A 291 -10.52 3.55 -15.35
C ILE A 291 -11.49 4.69 -15.07
#